data_AF-A0A1S2PHQ4-F1
#
_entry.id   AF-A0A1S2PHQ4-F1
#
_cell.length_a   1.000
_cell.length_b   1.000
_cell.length_c   1.000
_cell.angle_alpha   90.00
_cell.angle_beta   90.00
_cell.angle_gamma   90.00
#
_symmetry.space_group_name_H-M   'P 1'
#
loop_
_entity.id
_entity.type
_entity.pdbx_description
1 polymer ?
#
loop_
_entity_poly.entity_id
_entity_poly.type
_entity_poly.pdbx_seq_one_letter_code
_entity_poly.pdbx_strand_id
1 'polypeptide(L)' 'MSGPPPPWRPQDFDDHCETCGAPPGQLCKAWCDTGYTAADARRDAELRDQAASRPATDAPTRHPTK' A
#
# COMPACT_ATOMS: atom_id res chain seq x y z
N MET A 1 13.85 12.34 3.40
CA MET A 1 12.71 12.19 2.48
C MET A 1 12.04 10.88 2.84
N SER A 2 10.89 10.91 3.51
CA SER A 2 10.16 9.69 3.81
C SER A 2 9.69 9.11 2.47
N GLY A 3 10.24 7.93 2.12
CA GLY A 3 9.76 7.18 0.97
C GLY A 3 8.25 6.93 1.09
N PRO A 4 7.57 6.58 -0.01
CA PRO A 4 6.14 6.32 0.05
C PRO A 4 5.88 5.23 1.10
N PRO A 5 4.83 5.37 1.94
CA PRO A 5 4.63 4.51 3.11
C PRO A 5 4.61 3.03 2.70
N PRO A 6 5.16 2.13 3.53
CA PRO A 6 5.23 0.71 3.22
C PRO A 6 3.83 0.15 2.92
N PRO A 7 3.73 -0.96 2.15
CA PRO A 7 2.44 -1.58 1.88
C PRO A 7 1.73 -1.91 3.19
N TRP A 8 0.40 -1.77 3.21
CA TRP A 8 -0.43 -2.24 4.31
C TRP A 8 -0.24 -3.75 4.45
N ARG A 9 0.49 -4.15 5.48
CA ARG A 9 0.67 -5.54 5.87
C ARG A 9 -0.52 -5.97 6.70
N PRO A 10 -0.82 -7.27 6.72
CA PRO A 10 -1.78 -7.80 7.68
C PRO A 10 -1.44 -7.39 9.13
N GLN A 11 -0.14 -7.22 9.42
CA GLN A 11 0.36 -6.77 10.72
C GLN A 11 0.08 -5.29 11.05
N ASP A 12 -0.31 -4.46 10.09
CA ASP A 12 -0.68 -3.06 10.33
C ASP A 12 -2.13 -2.92 10.86
N PHE A 13 -2.86 -4.04 10.96
CA PHE A 13 -4.22 -4.07 11.51
C PHE A 13 -4.18 -4.63 12.94
N ASP A 14 -4.16 -3.74 13.94
CA ASP A 14 -4.16 -4.12 15.37
C ASP A 14 -5.56 -4.42 15.93
N ASP A 15 -6.60 -4.10 15.18
CA ASP A 15 -8.00 -4.29 15.55
C ASP A 15 -8.71 -5.34 14.70
N HIS A 16 -9.78 -5.90 15.26
CA HIS A 16 -10.67 -6.77 14.51
C HIS A 16 -11.56 -5.97 13.57
N CYS A 17 -11.87 -6.53 12.41
CA CYS A 17 -12.85 -5.92 11.51
C CYS A 17 -14.26 -6.04 12.11
N GLU A 18 -14.93 -4.92 12.34
CA GLU A 18 -16.29 -4.89 12.90
C GLU A 18 -17.35 -5.48 11.94
N THR A 19 -17.06 -5.56 10.64
CA THR A 19 -18.01 -6.05 9.63
C THR A 19 -17.87 -7.55 9.38
N CYS A 20 -16.65 -8.03 9.10
CA CYS A 20 -16.43 -9.45 8.78
C CYS A 20 -15.81 -10.29 9.92
N GLY A 21 -15.48 -9.65 11.05
CA GLY A 21 -14.86 -10.30 12.20
C GLY A 21 -13.44 -10.81 11.94
N ALA A 22 -12.73 -10.24 10.96
CA ALA A 22 -11.34 -10.62 10.72
C ALA A 22 -10.50 -10.26 11.96
N PRO A 23 -9.65 -11.17 12.46
CA PRO A 23 -8.84 -10.92 13.64
C PRO A 23 -7.74 -9.89 13.37
N PRO A 24 -7.19 -9.25 14.42
CA PRO A 24 -6.02 -8.41 14.29
C PRO A 24 -4.85 -9.21 13.69
N GLY A 25 -4.04 -8.57 12.86
CA GLY A 25 -3.00 -9.22 12.09
C GLY A 25 -3.49 -9.90 10.81
N GLN A 26 -4.78 -9.80 10.47
CA GLN A 26 -5.36 -10.37 9.23
C GLN A 26 -6.14 -9.36 8.40
N LEU A 27 -6.14 -9.61 7.08
CA LEU A 27 -6.93 -8.85 6.12
C LEU A 27 -8.40 -9.31 6.13
N CYS A 28 -9.27 -8.42 5.69
CA CYS A 28 -10.70 -8.70 5.63
C CYS A 28 -11.04 -9.81 4.62
N LYS A 29 -12.17 -10.49 4.86
CA LYS A 29 -12.70 -11.52 3.96
C LYS A 29 -13.13 -10.89 2.63
N ALA A 30 -13.15 -11.68 1.56
CA ALA A 30 -13.48 -11.20 0.21
C ALA A 30 -14.91 -10.64 0.04
N TRP A 31 -15.82 -10.95 0.97
CA TRP A 31 -17.19 -10.40 0.99
C TRP A 31 -17.31 -9.14 1.86
N CYS A 32 -16.23 -8.74 2.55
CA CYS A 32 -16.25 -7.56 3.41
C CYS A 32 -16.16 -6.30 2.55
N ASP A 33 -17.29 -5.61 2.38
CA ASP A 33 -17.38 -4.41 1.54
C ASP A 33 -16.83 -3.13 2.21
N THR A 34 -16.55 -3.19 3.51
CA THR A 34 -16.11 -2.04 4.33
C THR A 34 -14.64 -2.11 4.75
N GLY A 35 -13.98 -3.25 4.55
CA GLY A 35 -12.64 -3.53 5.07
C GLY A 35 -11.59 -3.75 3.98
N TYR A 36 -10.32 -3.58 4.34
CA TYR A 36 -9.21 -3.80 3.42
C TYR A 36 -8.95 -5.30 3.21
N THR A 37 -9.16 -5.78 1.98
CA THR A 37 -9.11 -7.22 1.69
C THR A 37 -7.76 -7.68 1.15
N ALA A 38 -7.56 -9.00 1.10
CA ALA A 38 -6.40 -9.59 0.43
C ALA A 38 -6.31 -9.25 -1.07
N ALA A 39 -7.44 -8.95 -1.73
CA ALA A 39 -7.42 -8.52 -3.14
C ALA A 39 -6.89 -7.09 -3.27
N ASP A 40 -7.29 -6.20 -2.36
CA ASP A 40 -6.83 -4.81 -2.32
C ASP A 40 -5.33 -4.75 -2.00
N ALA A 41 -4.86 -5.54 -1.03
CA ALA A 41 -3.44 -5.66 -0.72
C ALA A 41 -2.60 -6.08 -1.92
N ARG A 42 -3.08 -7.04 -2.73
CA ARG A 42 -2.40 -7.43 -3.97
C ARG A 42 -2.42 -6.33 -5.02
N ARG A 43 -3.56 -5.67 -5.22
CA ARG A 43 -3.69 -4.57 -6.18
C ARG A 43 -2.79 -3.39 -5.83
N ASP A 44 -2.70 -3.02 -4.55
CA ASP A 44 -1.78 -1.98 -4.10
C ASP A 44 -0.32 -2.40 -4.30
N ALA A 45 0.03 -3.66 -4.04
CA ALA A 45 1.35 -4.19 -4.33
C ALA A 45 1.67 -4.10 -5.83
N GLU A 46 0.73 -4.48 -6.72
CA GLU A 46 0.87 -4.39 -8.17
C GLU A 46 1.00 -2.95 -8.67
N LEU A 47 0.19 -2.02 -8.16
CA LEU A 47 0.26 -0.60 -8.51
C LEU A 47 1.61 0.01 -8.10
N ARG A 48 2.15 -0.44 -6.96
CA ARG A 48 3.44 0.02 -6.44
C ARG A 48 4.62 -0.63 -7.14
N ASP A 49 4.54 -1.90 -7.51
CA ASP A 49 5.56 -2.56 -8.33
C ASP A 49 5.69 -1.89 -9.71
N GLN A 50 4.55 -1.51 -10.31
CA GLN A 50 4.52 -0.67 -11.50
C GLN A 50 5.09 0.73 -11.25
N ALA A 51 4.82 1.34 -10.09
CA ALA A 51 5.37 2.65 -9.73
C ALA A 51 6.89 2.61 -9.45
N ALA A 52 7.40 1.52 -8.87
CA ALA A 52 8.82 1.29 -8.62
C ALA A 52 9.57 0.91 -9.91
N SER A 53 8.91 0.20 -10.82
CA SER A 53 9.43 -0.16 -12.14
C SER A 53 9.44 1.02 -13.11
N ARG A 54 8.64 2.06 -12.87
CA ARG A 54 8.78 3.34 -13.56
C ARG A 54 10.03 4.02 -13.00
N PRO A 55 11.09 4.26 -13.81
CA PRO A 55 12.19 5.09 -13.34
C PRO A 55 11.59 6.44 -12.98
N ALA A 56 11.83 6.88 -11.74
CA ALA A 56 11.44 8.20 -11.27
C ALA A 56 12.04 9.24 -12.22
N THR A 57 11.26 9.65 -13.21
CA THR A 57 11.64 10.66 -14.18
C THR A 57 11.35 12.00 -13.53
N ASP A 58 12.08 12.29 -12.46
CA ASP A 58 12.22 13.64 -11.93
C ASP A 58 13.58 13.70 -11.23
N ALA A 59 14.62 13.70 -12.06
CA ALA A 59 15.83 14.40 -11.70
C ALA A 59 15.49 15.89 -11.85
N PRO A 60 15.43 16.70 -10.77
CA PRO A 60 15.45 18.14 -10.95
C PRO A 60 16.78 18.46 -11.61
N THR A 61 16.69 18.90 -12.86
CA THR A 61 17.77 19.45 -13.67
C THR A 61 18.70 20.27 -12.79
N ARG A 62 19.94 19.80 -12.62
CA ARG A 62 21.02 20.63 -12.11
C ARG A 62 21.11 21.82 -13.06
N HIS A 63 20.70 23.00 -12.62
CA HIS A 63 21.12 24.25 -13.24
C HIS A 63 22.51 24.58 -12.69
N PRO A 64 23.59 24.53 -13.50
CA PRO A 64 24.84 25.15 -13.12
C PRO A 64 24.69 26.65 -13.38
N THR A 65 24.45 27.44 -12.33
CA THR A 65 24.61 28.89 -12.42
C THR A 65 26.09 29.22 -12.24
N LYS A 66 26.61 29.89 -13.26
CA LYS A 66 27.97 30.38 -13.48
C LYS A 66 28.47 31.32 -12.38
#